data_AF-A0A938NGR8-F1
#
_entry.id   AF-A0A938NGR8-F1
#
_cell.length_a   1.000
_cell.length_b   1.000
_cell.length_c   1.000
_cell.angle_alpha   90.00
_cell.angle_beta   90.00
_cell.angle_gamma   90.00
#
_symmetry.space_group_name_H-M   'P 1'
#
loop_
_entity.id
_entity.type
_entity.pdbx_description
1 polymer ?
#
loop_
_entity_poly.entity_id
_entity_poly.type
_entity_poly.pdbx_seq_one_letter_code
_entity_poly.pdbx_strand_id
1 'polypeptide(L)'
;IAEFSGLDLETTIRRLARAGLDSIPGGGAEILVDRVRRKLSPLKDSADEWLEVMEVAHRLGLRTTATMMFGHVETPAEIVEHLERLRALQDRTGGFTAFIPWTFQPDNTHLHTPRATAVEYLRVLALSRLYLDNFANLQLSYVTMGAKIGQIAMRFGANDFGSLMLEENVVSQAGASFLMERSEIERLIRDAGFTPVLRNQRYEVLAVL
;
A
#
# COMPACT_ATOMS: atom_id res chain seq x y z
N ILE A 1 -6.18 -18.76 -5.56
CA ILE A 1 -6.93 -19.11 -6.80
C ILE A 1 -6.19 -20.18 -7.60
N ALA A 2 -4.91 -19.94 -7.95
CA ALA A 2 -4.07 -20.85 -8.73
C ALA A 2 -4.05 -22.27 -8.14
N GLU A 3 -3.67 -22.38 -6.85
CA GLU A 3 -3.61 -23.65 -6.11
C GLU A 3 -4.94 -24.42 -6.14
N PHE A 4 -6.02 -23.81 -5.67
CA PHE A 4 -7.37 -24.41 -5.68
C PHE A 4 -7.85 -24.84 -7.07
N SER A 5 -7.35 -24.20 -8.13
CA SER A 5 -7.73 -24.49 -9.51
C SER A 5 -6.79 -25.47 -10.20
N GLY A 6 -5.69 -25.88 -9.55
CA GLY A 6 -4.64 -26.71 -10.16
C GLY A 6 -3.97 -26.03 -11.37
N LEU A 7 -3.86 -24.70 -11.37
CA LEU A 7 -3.26 -23.93 -12.47
C LEU A 7 -1.94 -23.29 -12.00
N ASP A 8 -1.00 -23.12 -12.92
CA ASP A 8 0.17 -22.27 -12.68
C ASP A 8 -0.24 -20.79 -12.57
N LEU A 9 0.61 -20.00 -11.92
CA LEU A 9 0.36 -18.61 -11.59
C LEU A 9 0.17 -17.74 -12.85
N GLU A 10 0.98 -17.95 -13.88
CA GLU A 10 0.90 -17.17 -15.12
C GLU A 10 -0.41 -17.45 -15.87
N THR A 11 -0.78 -18.73 -16.02
CA THR A 11 -2.06 -19.14 -16.60
C THR A 11 -3.23 -18.56 -15.81
N THR A 12 -3.15 -18.57 -14.48
CA THR A 12 -4.19 -18.01 -13.61
C THR A 12 -4.37 -16.52 -13.85
N ILE A 13 -3.29 -15.73 -13.77
CA ILE A 13 -3.36 -14.28 -13.97
C ILE A 13 -3.82 -13.95 -15.39
N ARG A 14 -3.32 -14.66 -16.41
CA ARG A 14 -3.73 -14.47 -17.81
C ARG A 14 -5.22 -14.74 -18.03
N ARG A 15 -5.79 -15.76 -17.37
CA ARG A 15 -7.23 -16.03 -17.41
C ARG A 15 -8.04 -14.93 -16.73
N LEU A 16 -7.59 -14.45 -15.56
CA LEU A 16 -8.24 -13.35 -14.85
C LEU A 16 -8.19 -12.05 -15.66
N ALA A 17 -7.06 -11.73 -16.29
CA ALA A 17 -6.91 -10.57 -17.17
C ALA A 17 -7.88 -10.64 -18.36
N ARG A 18 -8.00 -11.81 -19.01
CA ARG A 18 -8.99 -12.03 -20.08
C ARG A 18 -10.43 -11.89 -19.60
N ALA A 19 -10.70 -12.17 -18.33
CA ALA A 19 -12.01 -12.01 -17.72
C ALA A 19 -12.30 -10.56 -17.25
N GLY A 20 -11.33 -9.65 -17.35
CA GLY A 20 -11.50 -8.22 -17.04
C GLY A 20 -10.68 -7.69 -15.87
N LEU A 21 -9.76 -8.47 -15.29
CA LEU A 21 -8.81 -7.96 -14.29
C LEU A 21 -7.85 -6.95 -14.94
N ASP A 22 -7.88 -5.70 -14.48
CA ASP A 22 -7.06 -4.60 -15.04
C ASP A 22 -5.80 -4.28 -14.21
N SER A 23 -5.80 -4.59 -12.91
CA SER A 23 -4.65 -4.38 -12.02
C SER A 23 -4.73 -5.30 -10.79
N ILE A 24 -3.62 -5.44 -10.05
CA ILE A 24 -3.58 -6.21 -8.80
C ILE A 24 -3.21 -5.26 -7.63
N PRO A 25 -4.04 -5.17 -6.57
CA PRO A 25 -3.70 -4.36 -5.40
C PRO A 25 -2.58 -5.00 -4.58
N GLY A 26 -1.77 -4.17 -3.91
CA GLY A 26 -0.62 -4.61 -3.12
C GLY A 26 -0.93 -5.24 -1.76
N GLY A 27 -2.19 -5.55 -1.49
CA GLY A 27 -2.60 -6.16 -0.22
C GLY A 27 -1.89 -7.49 0.05
N GLY A 28 -1.76 -7.85 1.34
CA GLY A 28 -1.15 -9.12 1.77
C GLY A 28 0.38 -9.13 1.85
N ALA A 29 1.04 -8.00 1.53
CA ALA A 29 2.49 -7.85 1.70
C ALA A 29 2.93 -7.81 3.17
N GLU A 30 2.13 -7.19 4.05
CA GLU A 30 2.44 -6.96 5.46
C GLU A 30 3.87 -6.41 5.65
N ILE A 31 4.78 -7.24 6.18
CA ILE A 31 6.23 -7.10 6.08
C ILE A 31 6.74 -8.28 5.25
N LEU A 32 7.56 -8.03 4.21
CA LEU A 32 8.09 -9.05 3.30
C LEU A 32 9.31 -9.75 3.93
N VAL A 33 9.14 -10.22 5.16
CA VAL A 33 10.13 -10.99 5.93
C VAL A 33 9.39 -12.12 6.62
N ASP A 34 9.72 -13.37 6.31
CA ASP A 34 8.90 -14.52 6.73
C ASP A 34 8.84 -14.71 8.24
N ARG A 35 9.85 -14.23 9.00
CA ARG A 35 9.78 -14.22 10.46
C ARG A 35 8.57 -13.42 10.95
N VAL A 36 8.28 -12.29 10.33
CA VAL A 36 7.14 -11.43 10.66
C VAL A 36 5.85 -12.02 10.10
N ARG A 37 5.85 -12.48 8.84
CA ARG A 37 4.68 -13.11 8.20
C ARG A 37 4.17 -14.33 8.97
N ARG A 38 5.06 -15.22 9.43
CA ARG A 38 4.69 -16.38 10.25
C ARG A 38 4.03 -16.00 11.58
N LYS A 39 4.35 -14.84 12.14
CA LYS A 39 3.73 -14.36 13.39
C LYS A 39 2.35 -13.72 13.16
N LEU A 40 2.18 -12.97 12.07
CA LEU A 40 0.96 -12.18 11.81
C LEU A 40 -0.06 -12.89 10.95
N SER A 41 0.38 -13.68 9.98
CA SER A 41 -0.45 -14.24 8.93
C SER A 41 0.13 -15.57 8.43
N PRO A 42 0.24 -16.60 9.30
CA PRO A 42 0.89 -17.88 8.96
C PRO A 42 0.20 -18.66 7.84
N LEU A 43 -1.04 -18.30 7.49
CA LEU A 43 -1.83 -18.93 6.41
C LEU A 43 -1.76 -18.17 5.08
N LYS A 44 -1.07 -17.02 5.04
CA LYS A 44 -0.82 -16.29 3.79
C LYS A 44 0.45 -16.82 3.13
N ASP A 45 0.59 -16.50 1.85
CA ASP A 45 1.78 -16.75 1.04
C ASP A 45 3.07 -16.28 1.75
N SER A 46 4.22 -16.86 1.42
CA SER A 46 5.53 -16.36 1.81
C SER A 46 5.85 -15.00 1.18
N ALA A 47 6.91 -14.34 1.64
CA ALA A 47 7.35 -13.08 1.04
C ALA A 47 7.72 -13.26 -0.44
N ASP A 48 8.37 -14.38 -0.78
CA ASP A 48 8.85 -14.65 -2.14
C ASP A 48 7.70 -15.01 -3.08
N GLU A 49 6.70 -15.77 -2.60
CA GLU A 49 5.47 -16.06 -3.38
C GLU A 49 4.68 -14.78 -3.68
N TRP A 50 4.56 -13.86 -2.70
CA TRP A 50 3.92 -12.56 -2.96
C TRP A 50 4.67 -11.75 -4.03
N LEU A 51 6.00 -11.72 -3.96
CA LEU A 51 6.84 -11.06 -4.97
C LEU A 51 6.72 -11.72 -6.34
N GLU A 52 6.61 -13.05 -6.39
CA GLU A 52 6.41 -13.81 -7.63
C GLU A 52 5.07 -13.45 -8.30
N VAL A 53 3.99 -13.34 -7.52
CA VAL A 53 2.67 -12.88 -8.02
C VAL A 53 2.80 -11.52 -8.70
N MET A 54 3.48 -10.57 -8.05
CA MET A 54 3.67 -9.23 -8.62
C MET A 54 4.56 -9.25 -9.86
N GLU A 55 5.67 -10.00 -9.84
CA GLU A 55 6.58 -10.14 -10.98
C GLU A 55 5.89 -10.78 -12.21
N VAL A 56 5.09 -11.84 -12.01
CA VAL A 56 4.30 -12.45 -13.07
C VAL A 56 3.26 -11.46 -13.62
N ALA A 57 2.56 -10.74 -12.75
CA ALA A 57 1.60 -9.72 -13.16
C ALA A 57 2.25 -8.64 -14.03
N HIS A 58 3.43 -8.13 -13.62
CA HIS A 58 4.17 -7.13 -14.37
C HIS A 58 4.63 -7.64 -15.73
N ARG A 59 5.13 -8.88 -15.81
CA ARG A 59 5.52 -9.51 -17.09
C ARG A 59 4.34 -9.69 -18.05
N LEU A 60 3.14 -9.88 -17.51
CA LEU A 60 1.90 -9.93 -18.29
C LEU A 60 1.33 -8.54 -18.65
N GLY A 61 2.02 -7.47 -18.30
CA GLY A 61 1.64 -6.08 -18.61
C GLY A 61 0.63 -5.48 -17.64
N LEU A 62 0.28 -6.17 -16.56
CA LEU A 62 -0.58 -5.62 -15.51
C LEU A 62 0.21 -4.67 -14.62
N ARG A 63 -0.48 -3.65 -14.12
CA ARG A 63 0.04 -2.74 -13.09
C ARG A 63 -0.37 -3.22 -11.71
N THR A 64 0.48 -2.97 -10.72
CA THR A 64 0.19 -3.32 -9.34
C THR A 64 0.51 -2.16 -8.39
N THR A 65 0.21 -2.34 -7.11
CA THR A 65 0.68 -1.48 -6.01
C THR A 65 1.44 -2.34 -5.00
N ALA A 66 2.20 -1.71 -4.12
CA ALA A 66 2.87 -2.39 -3.02
C ALA A 66 2.48 -1.74 -1.69
N THR A 67 2.17 -2.54 -0.67
CA THR A 67 1.84 -2.01 0.66
C THR A 67 2.85 -2.47 1.69
N MET A 68 2.93 -1.73 2.79
CA MET A 68 3.63 -2.17 3.99
C MET A 68 2.77 -1.87 5.21
N MET A 69 2.33 -2.91 5.91
CA MET A 69 1.70 -2.73 7.23
C MET A 69 2.80 -2.83 8.29
N PHE A 70 3.01 -1.78 9.07
CA PHE A 70 4.06 -1.69 10.09
C PHE A 70 3.50 -1.17 11.43
N GLY A 71 4.32 -1.15 12.48
CA GLY A 71 3.93 -0.79 13.84
C GLY A 71 3.47 -1.98 14.68
N HIS A 72 4.00 -3.17 14.40
CA HIS A 72 3.68 -4.40 15.11
C HIS A 72 4.94 -5.12 15.63
N VAL A 73 5.25 -6.32 15.14
CA VAL A 73 6.32 -7.20 15.64
C VAL A 73 7.61 -7.11 14.84
N GLU A 74 7.66 -6.25 13.82
CA GLU A 74 8.83 -6.02 12.98
C GLU A 74 9.88 -5.16 13.67
N THR A 75 11.12 -5.33 13.24
CA THR A 75 12.25 -4.47 13.63
C THR A 75 12.50 -3.40 12.56
N PRO A 76 13.21 -2.31 12.90
CA PRO A 76 13.60 -1.31 11.89
C PRO A 76 14.39 -1.89 10.71
N ALA A 77 15.22 -2.92 10.96
CA ALA A 77 15.96 -3.61 9.90
C ALA A 77 15.02 -4.34 8.92
N GLU A 78 13.92 -4.91 9.41
CA GLU A 78 12.94 -5.62 8.58
C GLU A 78 12.03 -4.67 7.80
N ILE A 79 11.82 -3.45 8.30
CA ILE A 79 11.23 -2.35 7.50
C ILE A 79 12.14 -2.06 6.30
N VAL A 80 13.44 -1.91 6.52
CA VAL A 80 14.40 -1.65 5.43
C VAL A 80 14.47 -2.84 4.47
N GLU A 81 14.49 -4.07 4.98
CA GLU A 81 14.46 -5.28 4.14
C GLU A 81 13.20 -5.34 3.26
N HIS A 82 12.03 -5.00 3.80
CA HIS A 82 10.79 -4.91 3.01
C HIS A 82 10.95 -3.89 1.88
N LEU A 83 11.43 -2.68 2.17
CA LEU A 83 11.62 -1.62 1.16
C LEU A 83 12.64 -2.04 0.10
N GLU A 84 13.72 -2.72 0.49
CA GLU A 84 14.74 -3.22 -0.44
C GLU A 84 14.15 -4.27 -1.40
N ARG A 85 13.37 -5.23 -0.90
CA ARG A 85 12.72 -6.25 -1.74
C ARG A 85 11.78 -5.63 -2.77
N LEU A 86 11.01 -4.63 -2.36
CA LEU A 86 10.14 -3.88 -3.27
C LEU A 86 10.94 -3.09 -4.30
N ARG A 87 11.97 -2.35 -3.87
CA ARG A 87 12.84 -1.57 -4.76
C ARG A 87 13.49 -2.46 -5.81
N ALA A 88 14.07 -3.58 -5.39
CA ALA A 88 14.73 -4.52 -6.29
C ALA A 88 13.77 -5.16 -7.30
N LEU A 89 12.53 -5.45 -6.93
CA LEU A 89 11.53 -5.94 -7.89
C LEU A 89 11.08 -4.82 -8.84
N GLN A 90 10.94 -3.60 -8.33
CA GLN A 90 10.60 -2.44 -9.16
C GLN A 90 11.71 -2.14 -10.18
N ASP A 91 12.99 -2.27 -9.83
CA ASP A 91 14.10 -2.12 -10.78
C ASP A 91 14.04 -3.13 -11.92
N ARG A 92 13.60 -4.37 -11.64
CA ARG A 92 13.48 -5.41 -12.67
C ARG A 92 12.27 -5.21 -13.59
N THR A 93 11.16 -4.72 -13.04
CA THR A 93 9.85 -4.85 -13.72
C THR A 93 9.15 -3.52 -13.99
N GLY A 94 9.44 -2.47 -13.21
CA GLY A 94 8.82 -1.15 -13.30
C GLY A 94 7.29 -1.16 -13.17
N GLY A 95 6.71 -2.23 -12.60
CA GLY A 95 5.27 -2.50 -12.67
C GLY A 95 4.45 -1.91 -11.52
N PHE A 96 5.08 -1.55 -10.40
CA PHE A 96 4.41 -0.88 -9.30
C PHE A 96 4.07 0.57 -9.66
N THR A 97 2.83 0.96 -9.40
CA THR A 97 2.31 2.31 -9.62
C THR A 97 2.44 3.18 -8.37
N ALA A 98 2.37 2.56 -7.19
CA ALA A 98 2.48 3.25 -5.91
C ALA A 98 2.93 2.33 -4.77
N PHE A 99 3.53 2.95 -3.77
CA PHE A 99 3.81 2.36 -2.47
C PHE A 99 2.89 2.97 -1.41
N ILE A 100 2.39 2.14 -0.50
CA ILE A 100 1.47 2.57 0.55
C ILE A 100 1.86 2.02 1.94
N PRO A 101 2.43 2.85 2.84
CA PRO A 101 2.70 2.46 4.22
C PRO A 101 1.47 2.68 5.11
N TRP A 102 1.01 1.62 5.78
CA TRP A 102 -0.11 1.64 6.73
C TRP A 102 0.35 1.28 8.12
N THR A 103 -0.18 1.99 9.12
CA THR A 103 0.03 1.65 10.52
C THR A 103 -0.92 0.53 10.93
N PHE A 104 -0.42 -0.48 11.63
CA PHE A 104 -1.22 -1.52 12.26
C PHE A 104 -2.25 -0.92 13.23
N GLN A 105 -3.47 -1.44 13.17
CA GLN A 105 -4.56 -1.09 14.08
C GLN A 105 -4.76 -2.27 15.05
N PRO A 106 -4.35 -2.15 16.32
CA PRO A 106 -4.31 -3.28 17.26
C PRO A 106 -5.67 -3.64 17.85
N ASP A 107 -6.63 -2.72 17.83
CA ASP A 107 -7.95 -2.93 18.42
C ASP A 107 -8.65 -4.10 17.72
N ASN A 108 -9.30 -4.97 18.50
CA ASN A 108 -9.96 -6.19 18.02
C ASN A 108 -9.04 -7.23 17.34
N THR A 109 -7.72 -7.17 17.60
CA THR A 109 -6.78 -8.19 17.13
C THR A 109 -6.22 -9.02 18.29
N HIS A 110 -5.66 -10.20 18.00
CA HIS A 110 -4.95 -11.03 18.98
C HIS A 110 -3.57 -10.48 19.37
N LEU A 111 -3.13 -9.40 18.72
CA LEU A 111 -1.81 -8.81 18.94
C LEU A 111 -1.95 -7.52 19.76
N HIS A 112 -1.52 -7.58 21.01
CA HIS A 112 -1.48 -6.41 21.89
C HIS A 112 -0.19 -5.63 21.69
N THR A 113 -0.23 -4.64 20.79
CA THR A 113 0.85 -3.66 20.59
C THR A 113 0.28 -2.25 20.70
N PRO A 114 1.04 -1.27 21.21
CA PRO A 114 0.63 0.14 21.15
C PRO A 114 0.36 0.57 19.70
N ARG A 115 -0.62 1.47 19.53
CA ARG A 115 -0.85 2.14 18.23
C ARG A 115 0.38 2.96 17.86
N ALA A 116 0.81 2.85 16.60
CA ALA A 116 1.86 3.71 16.08
C ALA A 116 1.42 5.19 16.16
N THR A 117 2.34 6.03 16.60
CA THR A 117 2.13 7.48 16.69
C THR A 117 2.20 8.14 15.31
N ALA A 118 1.65 9.35 15.20
CA ALA A 118 1.80 10.16 13.98
C ALA A 118 3.27 10.43 13.62
N VAL A 119 4.15 10.56 14.62
CA VAL A 119 5.59 10.79 14.39
C VAL A 119 6.25 9.55 13.78
N GLU A 120 5.92 8.36 14.29
CA GLU A 120 6.43 7.10 13.72
C GLU A 120 5.95 6.90 12.30
N TYR A 121 4.66 7.17 12.03
CA TYR A 121 4.11 7.11 10.69
C TYR A 121 4.80 8.05 9.70
N LEU A 122 4.91 9.34 10.05
CA LEU A 122 5.55 10.33 9.19
C LEU A 122 7.04 10.03 8.97
N ARG A 123 7.72 9.43 9.95
CA ARG A 123 9.11 8.98 9.81
C ARG A 123 9.24 7.84 8.81
N VAL A 124 8.38 6.83 8.90
CA VAL A 124 8.38 5.69 7.96
C VAL A 124 8.03 6.17 6.55
N LEU A 125 7.02 7.04 6.40
CA LEU A 125 6.66 7.61 5.10
C LEU A 125 7.84 8.38 4.46
N ALA A 126 8.50 9.25 5.23
CA ALA A 126 9.66 10.00 4.73
C ALA A 126 10.84 9.08 4.39
N LEU A 127 11.10 8.06 5.21
CA LEU A 127 12.09 7.02 4.90
C LEU A 127 11.76 6.32 3.58
N SER A 128 10.51 5.87 3.40
CA SER A 128 10.08 5.23 2.16
C SER A 128 10.24 6.15 0.95
N ARG A 129 9.97 7.46 1.08
CA ARG A 129 10.19 8.40 -0.04
C ARG A 129 11.66 8.53 -0.42
N LEU A 130 12.55 8.50 0.56
CA LEU A 130 13.99 8.61 0.32
C LEU A 130 14.59 7.29 -0.20
N TYR A 131 14.07 6.16 0.26
CA TYR A 131 14.63 4.84 -0.05
C TYR A 131 14.08 4.27 -1.38
N LEU A 132 12.79 4.44 -1.65
CA LEU A 132 12.12 3.96 -2.86
C LEU A 132 12.23 4.99 -3.99
N ASP A 133 13.46 5.29 -4.40
CA ASP A 133 13.76 6.24 -5.47
C ASP A 133 13.11 5.90 -6.83
N ASN A 134 12.71 4.64 -7.03
CA ASN A 134 12.07 4.11 -8.23
C ASN A 134 10.53 3.95 -8.13
N PHE A 135 9.92 4.48 -7.05
CA PHE A 135 8.47 4.61 -6.92
C PHE A 135 8.04 6.06 -7.10
N ALA A 136 7.28 6.34 -8.16
CA ALA A 136 6.78 7.69 -8.43
C ALA A 136 5.80 8.17 -7.35
N ASN A 137 4.91 7.28 -6.91
CA ASN A 137 3.78 7.64 -6.04
C ASN A 137 3.85 6.97 -4.68
N LEU A 138 3.70 7.78 -3.63
CA LEU A 138 3.51 7.32 -2.27
C LEU A 138 2.14 7.79 -1.80
N GLN A 139 1.28 6.81 -1.48
CA GLN A 139 -0.05 7.08 -0.98
C GLN A 139 -0.01 7.22 0.55
N LEU A 140 -0.65 8.26 1.08
CA LEU A 140 -0.81 8.46 2.50
C LEU A 140 -1.92 7.57 3.09
N SER A 141 -1.87 7.33 4.41
CA SER A 141 -2.82 6.47 5.11
C SER A 141 -3.80 7.30 5.93
N TYR A 142 -4.69 8.04 5.26
CA TYR A 142 -5.69 8.83 5.97
C TYR A 142 -6.71 7.95 6.71
N VAL A 143 -6.98 6.75 6.20
CA VAL A 143 -7.93 5.80 6.81
C VAL A 143 -7.48 5.31 8.18
N THR A 144 -6.17 5.31 8.46
CA THR A 144 -5.63 4.96 9.79
C THR A 144 -5.18 6.18 10.60
N MET A 145 -4.70 7.24 9.95
CA MET A 145 -4.08 8.39 10.62
C MET A 145 -4.97 9.64 10.68
N GLY A 146 -6.06 9.67 9.91
CA GLY A 146 -6.99 10.78 9.82
C GLY A 146 -6.52 11.95 8.94
N ALA A 147 -7.47 12.85 8.66
CA ALA A 147 -7.32 13.98 7.74
C ALA A 147 -6.13 14.90 8.07
N LYS A 148 -5.96 15.27 9.34
CA LYS A 148 -4.91 16.19 9.79
C LYS A 148 -3.50 15.64 9.52
N ILE A 149 -3.30 14.35 9.81
CA ILE A 149 -2.01 13.71 9.57
C ILE A 149 -1.81 13.48 8.07
N GLY A 150 -2.87 13.12 7.33
CA GLY A 150 -2.83 13.05 5.86
C GLY A 150 -2.38 14.37 5.23
N GLN A 151 -2.90 15.50 5.71
CA GLN A 151 -2.47 16.81 5.22
C GLN A 151 -0.97 17.08 5.44
N ILE A 152 -0.46 16.75 6.64
CA ILE A 152 0.96 16.88 6.97
C ILE A 152 1.81 15.92 6.14
N ALA A 153 1.33 14.70 5.89
CA ALA A 153 2.04 13.65 5.18
C ALA A 153 2.52 14.05 3.78
N MET A 154 1.83 14.98 3.10
CA MET A 154 2.31 15.53 1.82
C MET A 154 3.67 16.24 1.93
N ARG A 155 3.95 16.85 3.09
CA ARG A 155 5.25 17.47 3.38
C ARG A 155 6.32 16.46 3.82
N PHE A 156 5.93 15.20 4.00
CA PHE A 156 6.82 14.08 4.35
C PHE A 156 6.96 13.09 3.19
N GLY A 157 6.59 13.48 1.97
CA GLY A 157 6.86 12.73 0.76
C GLY A 157 5.65 12.08 0.11
N ALA A 158 4.48 12.05 0.74
CA ALA A 158 3.27 11.56 0.05
C ALA A 158 2.86 12.51 -1.08
N ASN A 159 2.38 11.95 -2.19
CA ASN A 159 1.81 12.71 -3.31
C ASN A 159 0.48 12.13 -3.79
N ASP A 160 -0.07 11.16 -3.05
CA ASP A 160 -1.35 10.54 -3.35
C ASP A 160 -2.21 10.41 -2.09
N PHE A 161 -3.44 10.92 -2.14
CA PHE A 161 -4.43 10.76 -1.07
C PHE A 161 -5.14 9.40 -1.11
N GLY A 162 -4.97 8.64 -2.20
CA GLY A 162 -5.67 7.39 -2.42
C GLY A 162 -7.08 7.61 -2.97
N SER A 163 -7.83 6.52 -3.08
CA SER A 163 -9.21 6.56 -3.56
C SER A 163 -10.16 7.13 -2.51
N LEU A 164 -11.28 7.71 -2.98
CA LEU A 164 -12.43 8.00 -2.15
C LEU A 164 -13.04 6.68 -1.68
N MET A 165 -13.04 6.45 -0.38
CA MET A 165 -13.69 5.29 0.22
C MET A 165 -15.20 5.50 0.19
N LEU A 166 -15.91 4.72 -0.65
CA LEU A 166 -17.38 4.70 -0.67
C LEU A 166 -17.94 3.92 0.52
N GLU A 167 -17.27 2.82 0.88
CA GLU A 167 -17.52 2.02 2.07
C GLU A 167 -16.16 1.56 2.62
N GLU A 168 -16.00 1.59 3.94
CA GLU A 168 -14.78 1.11 4.60
C GLU A 168 -15.17 0.10 5.69
N ASN A 169 -14.89 -1.18 5.42
CA ASN A 169 -15.32 -2.29 6.26
C ASN A 169 -14.14 -3.04 6.92
N VAL A 170 -12.89 -2.72 6.59
CA VAL A 170 -11.72 -3.49 7.04
C VAL A 170 -11.04 -2.79 8.22
N VAL A 171 -10.75 -1.50 8.06
CA VAL A 171 -10.12 -0.66 9.08
C VAL A 171 -11.11 -0.30 10.18
N SER A 172 -12.40 -0.16 9.86
CA SER A 172 -13.49 0.08 10.80
C SER A 172 -13.70 -1.11 11.74
N GLN A 173 -13.56 -2.34 11.25
CA GLN A 173 -13.53 -3.55 12.08
C GLN A 173 -12.32 -3.56 13.04
N ALA A 174 -11.21 -2.97 12.62
CA ALA A 174 -10.01 -2.75 13.44
C ALA A 174 -10.02 -1.41 14.22
N GLY A 175 -11.18 -0.75 14.33
CA GLY A 175 -11.39 0.39 15.22
C GLY A 175 -10.97 1.77 14.68
N ALA A 176 -10.76 1.94 13.38
CA ALA A 176 -10.54 3.26 12.77
C ALA A 176 -11.47 3.48 11.57
N SER A 177 -12.24 4.59 11.57
CA SER A 177 -13.14 4.95 10.47
C SER A 177 -12.99 6.42 10.10
N PHE A 178 -11.91 6.74 9.37
CA PHE A 178 -11.78 8.04 8.74
C PHE A 178 -12.30 7.97 7.32
N LEU A 179 -13.50 8.51 7.10
CA LEU A 179 -14.06 8.78 5.78
C LEU A 179 -13.87 10.27 5.48
N MET A 180 -13.57 10.59 4.22
CA MET A 180 -13.46 11.97 3.75
C MET A 180 -14.23 12.14 2.45
N GLU A 181 -14.96 13.24 2.39
CA GLU A 181 -15.57 13.69 1.15
C GLU A 181 -14.52 14.21 0.18
N ARG A 182 -14.83 14.16 -1.11
CA ARG A 182 -13.94 14.66 -2.17
C ARG A 182 -13.54 16.12 -1.94
N SER A 183 -14.51 16.97 -1.59
CA SER A 183 -14.29 18.39 -1.34
C SER A 183 -13.33 18.63 -0.17
N GLU A 184 -13.33 17.74 0.83
CA GLU A 184 -12.39 17.81 1.94
C GLU A 184 -10.96 17.47 1.49
N ILE A 185 -10.77 16.41 0.71
CA ILE A 185 -9.45 16.06 0.15
C ILE A 185 -8.90 17.21 -0.70
N GLU A 186 -9.72 17.76 -1.60
CA GLU A 186 -9.31 18.90 -2.44
C GLU A 186 -8.88 20.11 -1.60
N ARG A 187 -9.67 20.45 -0.57
CA ARG A 187 -9.35 21.54 0.36
C ARG A 187 -8.04 21.27 1.09
N LEU A 188 -7.84 20.07 1.64
CA LEU A 188 -6.61 19.72 2.38
C LEU A 188 -5.36 19.83 1.50
N ILE A 189 -5.44 19.40 0.24
CA ILE A 189 -4.35 19.53 -0.74
C ILE A 189 -4.01 21.01 -0.99
N ARG A 190 -5.02 21.85 -1.24
CA ARG A 190 -4.80 23.29 -1.48
C ARG A 190 -4.26 24.01 -0.25
N ASP A 191 -4.85 23.76 0.92
CA ASP A 191 -4.45 24.35 2.19
C ASP A 191 -3.00 23.97 2.56
N ALA A 192 -2.53 22.79 2.11
CA ALA A 192 -1.15 22.38 2.26
C ALA A 192 -0.20 22.98 1.21
N GLY A 193 -0.69 23.76 0.25
CA GLY A 193 0.08 24.43 -0.79
C GLY A 193 0.37 23.59 -2.03
N PHE A 194 -0.44 22.55 -2.30
CA PHE A 194 -0.32 21.69 -3.47
C PHE A 194 -1.53 21.84 -4.41
N THR A 195 -1.40 21.31 -5.63
CA THR A 195 -2.48 21.31 -6.63
C THR A 195 -3.22 19.97 -6.58
N PRO A 196 -4.53 19.95 -6.30
CA PRO A 196 -5.32 18.73 -6.36
C PRO A 196 -5.46 18.27 -7.82
N VAL A 197 -5.23 16.98 -8.05
CA VAL A 197 -5.29 16.36 -9.36
C VAL A 197 -6.14 15.10 -9.28
N LEU A 198 -7.18 15.03 -10.11
CA LEU A 198 -7.96 13.82 -10.30
C LEU A 198 -7.19 12.87 -11.22
N ARG A 199 -7.01 11.62 -10.78
CA ARG A 199 -6.30 10.57 -11.52
C ARG A 199 -7.12 9.30 -11.62
N ASN A 200 -6.78 8.44 -12.58
CA ASN A 200 -7.25 7.04 -12.57
C ASN A 200 -6.29 6.12 -11.79
N GLN A 201 -6.58 4.82 -11.77
CA GLN A 201 -5.76 3.78 -11.12
C GLN A 201 -4.37 3.61 -11.76
N ARG A 202 -4.21 4.00 -13.02
CA ARG A 202 -2.93 4.00 -13.74
C ARG A 202 -2.11 5.27 -13.48
N TYR A 203 -2.58 6.15 -12.59
CA TYR A 203 -2.00 7.45 -12.29
C TYR A 203 -1.98 8.42 -13.49
N GLU A 204 -2.83 8.19 -14.48
CA GLU A 204 -3.05 9.14 -15.57
C GLU A 204 -3.91 10.30 -15.07
N VAL A 205 -3.50 11.52 -15.41
CA VAL A 205 -4.20 12.74 -15.02
C VAL A 205 -5.50 12.88 -15.82
N LEU A 206 -6.62 12.96 -15.11
CA LEU A 206 -7.95 13.17 -15.69
C LEU A 206 -8.35 14.65 -15.64
N ALA A 207 -8.02 15.35 -14.56
CA ALA A 207 -8.28 16.79 -14.41
C ALA A 207 -7.39 17.41 -13.34
N VAL A 208 -7.01 18.68 -13.55
CA VAL A 208 -6.49 19.55 -12.48
C VAL A 208 -7.69 20.21 -11.82
N LEU A 209 -7.79 20.09 -10.49
CA LEU A 209 -8.95 20.51 -9.72
C LEU A 209 -8.79 21.93 -9.19
#